data_AF-A0AAJ6F425-F1
#
_entry.id   AF-A0AAJ6F425-F1
#
_cell.length_a   1.000
_cell.length_b   1.000
_cell.length_c   1.000
_cell.angle_alpha   90.00
_cell.angle_beta   90.00
_cell.angle_gamma   90.00
#
_symmetry.space_group_name_H-M   'P 1'
#
loop_
_entity.id
_entity.type
_entity.pdbx_description
1 polymer ?
#
loop_
_entity_poly.entity_id
_entity_poly.type
_entity_poly.pdbx_seq_one_letter_code
_entity_poly.pdbx_strand_id
1 'polypeptide(L)'
;MQVQELLRLGVRADNDWHVVTQADGSPLRPRSLTHAVSEFLKEWRITLHGLRHSHASHMLASKIHPKVVQERLGHSSIAITMDIYSHLMPNMQEEATSVDGALRAAINKRADDVG
;
A
#
# COMPACT_ATOMS: atom_id res chain seq x y z
N MET A 1 16.92 10.96 15.55
CA MET A 1 16.46 10.85 16.95
C MET A 1 17.03 9.58 17.60
N GLN A 2 16.66 8.38 17.14
CA GLN A 2 17.10 7.11 17.73
C GLN A 2 18.61 6.81 17.65
N VAL A 3 19.28 7.07 16.52
CA VAL A 3 20.73 6.86 16.37
C VAL A 3 21.54 7.72 17.34
N GLN A 4 21.13 8.97 17.57
CA GLN A 4 21.81 9.85 18.53
C GLN A 4 21.58 9.40 19.98
N GLU A 5 20.42 8.81 20.27
CA GLU A 5 20.06 8.28 21.58
C GLU A 5 20.81 6.99 21.90
N LEU A 6 20.98 6.11 20.91
CA LEU A 6 21.80 4.91 21.00
C LEU A 6 23.29 5.24 21.19
N LEU A 7 23.80 6.25 20.48
CA LEU A 7 25.17 6.72 20.67
C LEU A 7 25.40 7.26 22.09
N ARG A 8 24.41 7.93 22.71
CA ARG A 8 24.46 8.34 24.12
C ARG A 8 24.51 7.15 25.08
N LEU A 9 23.95 6.02 24.69
CA LEU A 9 24.00 4.75 25.43
C LEU A 9 25.27 3.92 25.11
N GLY A 10 26.20 4.45 24.32
CA GLY A 10 27.44 3.76 23.92
C GLY A 10 27.24 2.70 22.82
N VAL A 11 26.07 2.67 22.20
CA VAL A 11 25.71 1.70 21.17
C VAL A 11 25.94 2.30 19.79
N ARG A 12 26.85 1.71 19.02
CA ARG A 12 27.20 2.16 17.67
C ARG A 12 26.41 1.36 16.64
N ALA A 13 25.47 2.01 15.97
CA ALA A 13 24.77 1.43 14.84
C ALA A 13 25.69 1.27 13.63
N ASP A 14 25.72 0.07 13.05
CA ASP A 14 26.36 -0.25 11.77
C ASP A 14 25.29 -0.45 10.67
N ASN A 15 25.68 -0.99 9.51
CA ASN A 15 24.76 -1.18 8.38
C ASN A 15 23.73 -2.31 8.60
N ASP A 16 23.95 -3.20 9.58
CA ASP A 16 23.02 -4.28 9.94
C ASP A 16 22.13 -3.89 11.14
N TRP A 17 22.08 -2.58 11.44
CA TRP A 17 21.30 -2.05 12.53
C TRP A 17 19.79 -2.14 12.29
N HIS A 18 19.06 -2.57 13.31
CA HIS A 18 17.61 -2.66 13.25
C HIS A 18 16.98 -1.32 13.59
N VAL A 19 15.96 -0.90 12.84
CA VAL A 19 15.23 0.34 13.13
C VAL A 19 14.34 0.18 14.37
N VAL A 20 13.75 -1.01 14.55
CA VAL A 20 12.89 -1.31 15.71
C VAL A 20 13.64 -2.22 16.67
N THR A 21 14.17 -1.62 17.73
CA THR A 21 15.00 -2.29 18.74
C THR A 21 14.41 -2.15 20.12
N GLN A 22 14.89 -3.01 21.02
CA GLN A 22 14.78 -2.80 22.46
C GLN A 22 15.73 -1.67 22.89
N ALA A 23 15.64 -1.27 24.16
CA ALA A 23 16.47 -0.20 24.72
C ALA A 23 17.98 -0.52 24.71
N ASP A 24 18.33 -1.80 24.75
CA ASP A 24 19.71 -2.30 24.65
C ASP A 24 20.22 -2.40 23.19
N GLY A 25 19.39 -2.02 22.21
CA GLY A 25 19.73 -2.08 20.79
C GLY A 25 19.50 -3.44 20.12
N SER A 26 19.10 -4.47 20.86
CA SER A 26 18.76 -5.76 20.27
C SER A 26 17.44 -5.67 19.47
N PRO A 27 17.23 -6.52 18.43
CA PRO A 27 16.01 -6.47 17.63
C PRO A 27 14.74 -6.73 18.45
N LEU A 28 13.71 -5.91 18.26
CA LEU A 28 12.42 -6.18 18.88
C LEU A 28 11.77 -7.41 18.25
N ARG A 29 11.29 -8.35 19.06
CA ARG A 29 10.54 -9.51 18.55
C ARG A 29 9.27 -9.04 17.84
N PRO A 30 8.91 -9.58 16.65
CA PRO A 30 7.73 -9.13 15.92
C PRO A 30 6.43 -9.16 16.72
N ARG A 31 6.23 -10.21 17.55
CA ARG A 31 5.06 -10.33 18.42
C ARG A 31 4.97 -9.21 19.46
N SER A 32 6.10 -8.74 19.98
CA SER A 32 6.15 -7.64 20.94
C SER A 32 5.68 -6.34 20.31
N LEU A 33 6.08 -6.06 19.07
CA LEU A 33 5.59 -4.91 18.33
C LEU A 33 4.08 -5.00 18.08
N THR A 34 3.59 -6.15 17.61
CA THR A 34 2.15 -6.37 17.40
C THR A 34 1.36 -6.15 18.69
N HIS A 35 1.85 -6.64 19.82
CA HIS A 35 1.21 -6.46 21.11
C HIS A 35 1.21 -4.99 21.55
N ALA A 36 2.36 -4.32 21.48
CA ALA A 36 2.48 -2.92 21.85
C ALA A 36 1.53 -2.02 21.05
N VAL A 37 1.46 -2.23 19.73
CA VAL A 37 0.56 -1.46 18.87
C VAL A 37 -0.91 -1.82 19.13
N SER A 38 -1.22 -3.10 19.31
CA SER A 38 -2.60 -3.54 19.61
C SER A 38 -3.10 -2.98 20.94
N GLU A 39 -2.24 -2.94 21.97
CA GLU A 39 -2.60 -2.35 23.27
C GLU A 39 -2.75 -0.83 23.17
N PHE A 40 -1.85 -0.16 22.46
CA PHE A 40 -1.94 1.30 22.23
C PHE A 40 -3.22 1.70 21.48
N LEU A 41 -3.64 0.88 20.49
CA LEU A 41 -4.80 1.17 19.64
C LEU A 41 -6.10 0.48 20.10
N LYS A 42 -6.10 -0.12 21.29
CA LYS A 42 -7.17 -0.98 21.79
C LYS A 42 -8.53 -0.30 21.85
N GLU A 43 -8.57 0.96 22.30
CA GLU A 43 -9.80 1.77 22.40
C GLU A 43 -10.47 1.99 21.04
N TRP A 44 -9.67 2.09 19.97
CA TRP A 44 -10.19 2.24 18.61
C TRP A 44 -10.43 0.91 17.91
N ARG A 45 -10.09 -0.22 18.55
CA ARG A 45 -10.19 -1.57 17.99
C ARG A 45 -9.45 -1.72 16.65
N ILE A 46 -8.34 -1.00 16.49
CA ILE A 46 -7.50 -1.01 15.28
C ILE A 46 -6.31 -1.95 15.48
N THR A 47 -5.96 -2.72 14.44
CA THR A 47 -4.78 -3.58 14.41
C THR A 47 -3.78 -3.10 13.35
N LEU A 48 -2.53 -3.58 13.42
CA LEU A 48 -1.52 -3.34 12.37
C LEU A 48 -2.00 -3.82 11.00
N HIS A 49 -2.71 -4.95 10.96
CA HIS A 49 -3.30 -5.45 9.72
C HIS A 49 -4.43 -4.54 9.22
N GLY A 50 -5.26 -4.04 10.13
CA GLY A 50 -6.28 -3.03 9.83
C GLY A 50 -5.70 -1.76 9.22
N LEU A 51 -4.61 -1.24 9.80
CA LEU A 51 -3.89 -0.09 9.24
C LEU A 51 -3.34 -0.35 7.83
N ARG A 52 -2.78 -1.55 7.59
CA ARG A 52 -2.36 -1.97 6.26
C ARG A 52 -3.53 -2.01 5.28
N HIS A 53 -4.70 -2.48 5.71
CA HIS A 53 -5.88 -2.45 4.87
C HIS A 53 -6.37 -1.04 4.58
N SER A 54 -6.42 -0.16 5.58
CA SER A 54 -6.79 1.24 5.40
C SER A 54 -5.86 1.97 4.43
N HIS A 55 -4.55 1.70 4.49
CA HIS A 55 -3.59 2.27 3.54
C HIS A 55 -3.88 1.85 2.10
N ALA A 56 -4.14 0.56 1.87
CA ALA A 56 -4.49 0.05 0.55
C ALA A 56 -5.80 0.66 0.02
N SER A 57 -6.85 0.70 0.86
CA SER A 57 -8.13 1.33 0.52
C SER A 57 -7.96 2.79 0.14
N HIS A 58 -7.15 3.54 0.90
CA HIS A 58 -6.89 4.95 0.61
C HIS A 58 -6.18 5.16 -0.73
N MET A 59 -5.19 4.32 -1.07
CA MET A 59 -4.50 4.41 -2.36
C MET A 59 -5.44 4.13 -3.54
N LEU A 60 -6.30 3.10 -3.41
CA LEU A 60 -7.25 2.74 -4.47
C LEU A 60 -8.35 3.78 -4.63
N ALA A 61 -8.88 4.32 -3.52
CA ALA A 61 -9.80 5.45 -3.55
C ALA A 61 -9.17 6.71 -4.19
N SER A 62 -7.85 6.86 -4.09
CA SER A 62 -7.07 7.91 -4.75
C SER A 62 -6.75 7.60 -6.22
N LYS A 63 -7.43 6.60 -6.83
CA LYS A 63 -7.25 6.15 -8.22
C LYS A 63 -5.83 5.69 -8.55
N ILE A 64 -5.04 5.30 -7.56
CA ILE A 64 -3.73 4.69 -7.82
C ILE A 64 -3.95 3.31 -8.43
N HIS A 65 -3.23 3.01 -9.50
CA HIS A 65 -3.38 1.77 -10.23
C HIS A 65 -3.13 0.54 -9.31
N PRO A 66 -3.98 -0.50 -9.33
CA PRO A 66 -3.88 -1.65 -8.43
C PRO A 66 -2.53 -2.37 -8.46
N LYS A 67 -1.86 -2.39 -9.62
CA LYS A 67 -0.52 -2.97 -9.75
C LYS A 67 0.52 -2.25 -8.90
N VAL A 68 0.45 -0.91 -8.83
CA VAL A 68 1.33 -0.09 -7.99
C VAL A 68 1.03 -0.33 -6.51
N VAL A 69 -0.25 -0.45 -6.15
CA VAL A 69 -0.68 -0.80 -4.79
C VAL A 69 -0.17 -2.18 -4.38
N GLN A 70 -0.30 -3.18 -5.27
CA GLN A 70 0.21 -4.54 -5.06
C GLN A 70 1.72 -4.54 -4.77
N GLU A 71 2.50 -3.86 -5.61
CA GLU A 71 3.96 -3.78 -5.48
C GLU A 71 4.36 -3.06 -4.19
N ARG A 72 3.70 -1.94 -3.86
CA ARG A 72 3.98 -1.18 -2.65
C ARG A 72 3.67 -1.96 -1.37
N LEU A 73 2.65 -2.81 -1.39
CA LEU A 73 2.30 -3.67 -0.25
C LEU A 73 3.09 -4.99 -0.25
N GLY A 74 3.80 -5.31 -1.33
CA GLY A 74 4.51 -6.59 -1.48
C GLY A 74 3.55 -7.78 -1.53
N HIS A 75 2.33 -7.62 -2.06
CA HIS A 75 1.43 -8.75 -2.28
C HIS A 75 1.99 -9.65 -3.39
N SER A 76 2.09 -10.95 -3.12
CA SER A 76 2.57 -11.94 -4.10
C SER A 76 1.66 -12.07 -5.32
N SER A 77 0.39 -11.70 -5.18
CA SER A 77 -0.60 -11.69 -6.26
C SER A 77 -1.44 -10.43 -6.24
N ILE A 78 -1.72 -9.91 -7.43
CA ILE A 78 -2.69 -8.83 -7.63
C ILE A 78 -4.13 -9.26 -7.32
N ALA A 79 -4.43 -10.56 -7.45
CA ALA A 79 -5.74 -11.12 -7.13
C ALA A 79 -6.14 -10.80 -5.69
N ILE A 80 -5.21 -10.90 -4.73
CA ILE A 80 -5.45 -10.53 -3.33
C ILE A 80 -5.90 -9.07 -3.21
N THR A 81 -5.31 -8.17 -4.00
CA THR A 81 -5.65 -6.74 -3.96
C THR A 81 -7.00 -6.48 -4.65
N MET A 82 -7.25 -7.13 -5.78
CA MET A 82 -8.52 -6.99 -6.50
C MET A 82 -9.69 -7.62 -5.74
N ASP A 83 -9.50 -8.79 -5.14
CA ASP A 83 -10.54 -9.49 -4.37
C ASP A 83 -10.94 -8.71 -3.12
N ILE A 84 -9.98 -8.07 -2.44
CA ILE A 84 -10.24 -7.34 -1.19
C ILE A 84 -10.79 -5.94 -1.44
N TYR A 85 -10.39 -5.27 -2.54
CA TYR A 85 -10.66 -3.84 -2.73
C TYR A 85 -11.40 -3.47 -4.01
N SER A 86 -11.83 -4.44 -4.82
CA SER A 86 -12.59 -4.20 -6.07
C SER A 86 -13.78 -3.25 -5.91
N HIS A 87 -14.48 -3.29 -4.78
CA HIS A 87 -15.61 -2.41 -4.48
C HIS A 87 -15.23 -0.91 -4.39
N LEU A 88 -13.95 -0.59 -4.19
CA LEU A 88 -13.42 0.78 -4.19
C LEU A 88 -13.04 1.27 -5.59
N MET A 89 -13.16 0.42 -6.60
CA MET A 89 -12.94 0.74 -8.00
C MET A 89 -14.22 0.61 -8.84
N PRO A 90 -15.34 1.27 -8.45
CA PRO A 90 -16.51 1.31 -9.30
C PRO A 90 -16.16 2.02 -10.62
N ASN A 91 -16.81 1.60 -11.71
CA ASN A 91 -16.80 2.24 -13.02
C ASN A 91 -15.55 2.03 -13.90
N MET A 92 -14.61 1.15 -13.54
CA MET A 92 -13.50 0.80 -14.46
C MET A 92 -14.00 0.27 -15.81
N GLN A 93 -15.12 -0.47 -15.81
CA GLN A 93 -15.71 -1.01 -17.04
C GLN A 93 -16.36 0.08 -17.91
N GLU A 94 -16.96 1.10 -17.27
CA GLU A 94 -17.56 2.24 -17.99
C GLU A 94 -16.48 3.12 -18.62
N GLU A 95 -15.39 3.39 -17.89
CA GLU A 95 -14.21 4.10 -18.42
C GLU A 95 -13.60 3.35 -19.62
N ALA A 96 -13.43 2.02 -19.52
CA ALA A 96 -12.92 1.20 -20.62
C ALA A 96 -13.83 1.26 -21.87
N THR A 97 -15.15 1.18 -21.67
CA THR A 97 -16.13 1.25 -22.77
C THR A 97 -16.11 2.62 -23.46
N SER A 98 -15.89 3.70 -22.71
CA SER A 98 -15.77 5.05 -23.25
C SER A 98 -14.55 5.19 -24.17
N VAL A 99 -13.40 4.64 -23.76
CA VAL A 99 -12.17 4.67 -24.56
C VAL A 99 -12.34 3.88 -25.87
N ASP A 100 -12.96 2.69 -25.81
CA ASP A 100 -13.25 1.88 -27.00
C ASP A 100 -14.17 2.60 -27.99
N GLY A 101 -15.20 3.28 -27.48
CA GLY A 101 -16.09 4.10 -28.29
C GLY A 101 -15.36 5.25 -28.99
N ALA A 102 -14.50 5.96 -28.27
CA ALA A 102 -13.70 7.05 -28.81
C ALA A 102 -12.70 6.55 -29.88
N LEU A 103 -12.07 5.40 -29.66
CA LEU A 103 -11.15 4.78 -30.61
C LEU A 103 -11.89 4.38 -31.90
N ARG A 104 -13.06 3.74 -31.79
CA ARG A 104 -13.89 3.38 -32.94
C ARG A 104 -14.34 4.59 -33.74
N ALA A 105 -14.76 5.66 -33.07
CA ALA A 105 -15.14 6.90 -33.73
C ALA A 105 -13.96 7.53 -34.50
N ALA A 106 -12.76 7.50 -33.93
CA ALA A 106 -11.55 8.01 -34.59
C ALA A 106 -11.15 7.17 -35.82
N ILE A 107 -11.30 5.84 -35.75
CA ILE A 107 -11.04 4.94 -36.88
C ILE A 107 -12.01 5.21 -38.03
N ASN A 108 -13.30 5.32 -37.75
CA ASN A 108 -14.33 5.56 -38.77
C ASN A 108 -14.12 6.91 -39.46
N LYS A 109 -13.85 7.98 -38.69
CA LYS A 109 -13.60 9.31 -39.24
C LYS A 109 -12.42 9.34 -40.22
N ARG A 110 -11.38 8.54 -39.94
CA ARG A 110 -10.20 8.42 -40.82
C ARG A 110 -10.48 7.60 -42.08
N ALA A 111 -11.44 6.67 -42.04
CA ALA A 111 -11.88 5.94 -43.23
C ALA A 111 -12.72 6.84 -44.16
N ASP A 112 -13.52 7.74 -43.58
CA ASP A 112 -14.34 8.71 -44.31
C ASP A 112 -13.50 9.83 -44.99
N ASP A 113 -12.34 10.19 -44.42
CA ASP A 113 -11.42 11.21 -44.96
C ASP A 113 -10.52 10.72 -46.12
N VAL A 114 -10.50 9.41 -46.41
CA VAL A 114 -9.62 8.78 -47.42
C VAL A 114 -10.40 8.28 -48.66
N GLY A 115 -11.73 8.46 -48.68
CA GLY A 115 -12.61 8.21 -49.83
C GLY A 115 -12.92 9.48 -50.61
#